data_AF-A0A843KHR4-F1
#
_entry.id   AF-A0A843KHR4-F1
#
_cell.length_a   1.000
_cell.length_b   1.000
_cell.length_c   1.000
_cell.angle_alpha   90.00
_cell.angle_beta   90.00
_cell.angle_gamma   90.00
#
_symmetry.space_group_name_H-M   'P 1'
#
loop_
_entity.id
_entity.type
_entity.pdbx_description
1 polymer ?
#
loop_
_entity_poly.entity_id
_entity_poly.type
_entity_poly.pdbx_seq_one_letter_code
_entity_poly.pdbx_strand_id
1 'polypeptide(L)'
;MEEHVYPFIDLVGSSPISWEKAAENAIKEACKSVWCLRIAEVKELDAKLDNQGRIVAYRAKLRVSFKYDDWKSELGWKGCKG
;
A
#
# COMPACT_ATOMS: atom_id res chain seq x y z
N MET A 1 -15.72 1.67 -23.34
CA MET A 1 -14.87 1.24 -22.22
C MET A 1 -13.95 2.39 -21.92
N GLU A 2 -14.05 2.97 -20.73
CA GLU A 2 -13.06 3.97 -20.30
C GLU A 2 -11.78 3.24 -19.90
N GLU A 3 -10.65 3.72 -20.40
CA GLU A 3 -9.33 3.23 -20.00
C GLU A 3 -8.93 3.94 -18.70
N HIS A 4 -8.66 3.17 -17.64
CA HIS A 4 -8.22 3.72 -16.36
C HIS A 4 -6.78 3.31 -16.07
N VAL A 5 -5.95 4.30 -15.72
CA VAL A 5 -4.56 4.09 -15.28
C VAL A 5 -4.49 4.29 -13.77
N TYR A 6 -3.91 3.31 -13.07
CA TYR A 6 -3.72 3.36 -11.62
C TYR A 6 -2.24 3.24 -11.29
N PRO A 7 -1.65 4.22 -10.59
CA PRO A 7 -0.35 4.02 -9.97
C PRO A 7 -0.43 2.96 -8.87
N PHE A 8 0.71 2.30 -8.62
CA PHE A 8 0.89 1.41 -7.48
C PHE A 8 2.08 1.85 -6.64
N ILE A 9 2.02 1.54 -5.35
CA ILE A 9 3.13 1.62 -4.40
C ILE A 9 3.35 0.27 -3.73
N ASP A 10 4.58 0.03 -3.31
CA ASP A 10 4.90 -1.12 -2.47
C ASP A 10 4.99 -0.69 -1.00
N LEU A 11 4.31 -1.42 -0.12
CA LEU A 11 4.26 -1.19 1.32
C LEU A 11 4.80 -2.41 2.05
N VAL A 12 5.37 -2.21 3.23
CA VAL A 12 5.72 -3.31 4.14
C VAL A 12 5.15 -3.01 5.51
N GLY A 13 4.24 -3.87 5.96
CA GLY A 13 3.71 -3.84 7.32
C GLY A 13 4.39 -4.84 8.22
N SER A 14 4.30 -4.63 9.53
CA SER A 14 4.78 -5.59 10.52
C SER A 14 3.83 -5.72 11.70
N SER A 15 3.75 -6.91 12.28
CA SER A 15 3.01 -7.19 13.51
C SER A 15 3.60 -8.39 14.26
N PRO A 16 3.68 -8.37 15.59
CA PRO A 16 4.07 -9.55 16.37
C PRO A 16 2.98 -10.64 16.40
N ILE A 17 1.77 -10.33 15.91
CA ILE A 17 0.59 -11.20 16.06
C ILE A 17 0.41 -12.12 14.83
N SER A 18 0.28 -11.53 13.64
CA SER A 18 0.04 -12.28 12.40
C SER A 18 0.33 -11.43 11.15
N TRP A 19 0.35 -12.07 9.98
CA TRP A 19 0.51 -11.39 8.69
C TRP A 19 -0.70 -10.51 8.32
N GLU A 20 -1.92 -10.93 8.66
CA GLU A 20 -3.15 -10.14 8.44
C GLU A 20 -3.06 -8.82 9.23
N LYS A 21 -2.61 -8.89 10.49
CA LYS A 21 -2.44 -7.68 11.29
C LYS A 21 -1.31 -6.80 10.75
N ALA A 22 -0.25 -7.40 10.22
CA ALA A 22 0.82 -6.66 9.55
C ALA A 22 0.29 -5.91 8.31
N ALA A 23 -0.54 -6.56 7.49
CA ALA A 23 -1.15 -5.95 6.31
C ALA A 23 -2.11 -4.81 6.68
N GLU A 24 -2.98 -5.01 7.68
CA GLU A 24 -3.88 -3.98 8.20
C GLU A 24 -3.10 -2.74 8.68
N ASN A 25 -2.00 -2.97 9.42
CA ASN A 25 -1.14 -1.88 9.89
C ASN A 25 -0.52 -1.08 8.74
N ALA A 26 -0.04 -1.74 7.68
CA ALA A 26 0.52 -1.07 6.50
C ALA A 26 -0.52 -0.17 5.80
N ILE A 27 -1.73 -0.70 5.58
CA ILE A 27 -2.82 0.03 4.91
C ILE A 27 -3.24 1.23 5.78
N LYS A 28 -3.42 1.02 7.09
CA LYS A 28 -3.80 2.08 8.03
C LYS A 28 -2.81 3.23 8.04
N GLU A 29 -1.50 2.94 7.99
CA GLU A 29 -0.47 3.96 7.96
C GLU A 29 -0.45 4.69 6.60
N ALA A 30 -0.54 3.94 5.50
CA ALA A 30 -0.56 4.52 4.16
C ALA A 30 -1.76 5.47 3.92
N CYS A 31 -2.93 5.15 4.46
CA CYS A 31 -4.14 5.98 4.37
C CYS A 31 -3.97 7.39 4.94
N LYS A 32 -2.96 7.64 5.79
CA LYS A 32 -2.69 8.99 6.32
C LYS A 32 -2.14 9.94 5.25
N SER A 33 -1.43 9.41 4.27
CA SER A 33 -0.67 10.22 3.28
C SER A 33 -1.11 9.96 1.84
N VAL A 34 -1.55 8.75 1.54
CA VAL A 34 -1.99 8.35 0.19
C VAL A 34 -3.49 8.15 0.20
N TRP A 35 -4.18 8.95 -0.59
CA TRP A 35 -5.63 8.95 -0.65
C TRP A 35 -6.10 8.01 -1.76
N CYS A 36 -7.36 7.59 -1.69
CA CYS A 36 -7.99 6.74 -2.71
C CYS A 36 -7.27 5.40 -2.96
N LEU A 37 -6.77 4.71 -1.93
CA LEU A 37 -6.34 3.31 -2.03
C LEU A 37 -7.51 2.43 -2.51
N ARG A 38 -7.22 1.46 -3.38
CA ARG A 38 -8.25 0.62 -4.03
C ARG A 38 -8.06 -0.86 -3.77
N ILE A 39 -6.91 -1.39 -4.16
CA ILE A 39 -6.63 -2.82 -4.09
C ILE A 39 -5.27 -3.00 -3.45
N ALA A 40 -5.20 -3.85 -2.42
CA ALA A 40 -3.96 -4.26 -1.79
C ALA A 40 -3.74 -5.76 -2.05
N GLU A 41 -2.63 -6.09 -2.69
CA GLU A 41 -2.24 -7.46 -3.02
C GLU A 41 -1.03 -7.85 -2.17
N VAL A 42 -1.09 -9.02 -1.55
CA VAL A 42 0.08 -9.58 -0.86
C VAL A 42 1.06 -10.09 -1.90
N LYS A 43 2.27 -9.52 -1.92
CA LYS A 43 3.38 -10.02 -2.75
C LYS A 43 4.14 -11.12 -2.05
N GLU A 44 4.52 -10.84 -0.81
CA GLU A 44 5.39 -11.72 -0.03
C GLU A 44 5.04 -11.64 1.44
N LEU A 45 5.14 -12.78 2.12
CA LEU A 45 5.03 -12.90 3.56
C LEU A 45 6.34 -13.43 4.10
N ASP A 46 6.91 -12.74 5.08
CA ASP A 46 8.11 -13.19 5.77
C ASP A 46 8.03 -12.91 7.27
N ALA A 47 9.03 -13.35 8.03
CA ALA A 47 9.10 -13.16 9.47
C ALA A 47 10.50 -12.72 9.91
N LYS A 48 10.55 -11.80 10.87
CA LYS A 48 11.77 -11.41 11.57
C LYS A 48 12.00 -12.39 12.72
N LEU A 49 13.23 -12.90 12.80
CA LEU A 49 13.68 -13.79 13.88
C LEU A 49 14.54 -13.03 14.89
N ASP A 50 14.53 -13.46 16.15
CA ASP A 50 15.54 -13.09 17.14
C ASP A 50 16.83 -13.93 16.99
N ASN A 51 17.84 -13.64 17.82
CA ASN A 51 19.11 -14.36 17.82
C ASN A 51 18.98 -15.85 18.21
N GLN A 52 17.84 -16.24 18.77
CA GLN A 52 17.51 -17.60 19.18
C GLN A 52 16.65 -18.31 18.12
N GLY A 53 16.37 -17.66 16.98
CA GLY A 53 15.58 -18.23 15.89
C GLY A 53 14.06 -18.18 16.11
N ARG A 54 13.56 -17.45 17.11
CA ARG A 54 12.12 -17.30 17.37
C ARG A 54 11.56 -16.14 16.58
N ILE A 55 10.33 -16.28 16.09
CA ILE A 55 9.63 -15.22 15.38
C ILE A 55 9.30 -14.08 16.34
N VAL A 56 9.73 -12.86 16.02
CA VAL A 56 9.42 -11.63 16.78
C VAL A 56 8.47 -10.70 16.06
N ALA A 57 8.37 -10.80 14.73
CA ALA A 57 7.41 -10.06 13.94
C ALA A 57 7.15 -10.75 12.61
N TYR A 58 5.89 -10.81 12.22
CA TYR A 58 5.44 -11.14 10.87
C TYR A 58 5.44 -9.87 10.02
N ARG A 59 5.91 -9.96 8.78
CA ARG A 59 5.86 -8.84 7.83
C ARG A 59 5.10 -9.24 6.58
N ALA A 60 4.23 -8.34 6.13
CA ALA A 60 3.48 -8.48 4.90
C ALA A 60 3.93 -7.39 3.92
N LYS A 61 4.48 -7.80 2.77
CA LYS A 61 4.81 -6.89 1.67
C LYS A 61 3.61 -6.81 0.74
N LEU A 62 3.08 -5.61 0.57
CA LEU A 62 1.87 -5.36 -0.20
C LEU A 62 2.21 -4.53 -1.43
N ARG A 63 1.55 -4.81 -2.56
CA ARG A 63 1.39 -3.86 -3.65
C ARG A 63 0.01 -3.24 -3.54
N VAL A 64 -0.05 -1.92 -3.45
CA VAL A 64 -1.32 -1.21 -3.29
C VAL A 64 -1.53 -0.26 -4.47
N SER A 65 -2.64 -0.42 -5.16
CA SER A 65 -3.10 0.51 -6.18
C SER A 65 -3.93 1.62 -5.57
N PHE A 66 -3.83 2.81 -6.15
CA PHE A 66 -4.62 3.97 -5.75
C PHE A 66 -5.00 4.79 -6.98
N LYS A 67 -6.10 5.53 -6.89
CA LYS A 67 -6.51 6.43 -7.99
C LYS A 67 -5.73 7.73 -7.86
N TYR A 68 -5.36 8.32 -8.99
CA TYR A 68 -5.01 9.74 -8.99
C TYR A 68 -6.22 10.53 -8.51
N ASP A 69 -6.03 11.27 -7.42
CA ASP A 69 -7.04 12.21 -6.97
C ASP A 69 -7.10 13.36 -7.98
N ASP A 70 -8.28 13.57 -8.54
CA ASP A 70 -8.47 14.44 -9.70
C ASP A 70 -8.79 15.89 -9.30
N TRP A 71 -8.37 16.31 -8.10
CA TRP A 71 -8.49 17.71 -7.67
C TRP A 71 -7.84 18.69 -8.67
N LYS A 72 -6.90 18.22 -9.50
CA LYS A 72 -6.29 19.02 -10.57
C LYS A 72 -7.23 19.29 -11.74
N SER A 73 -8.12 18.37 -12.11
CA SER A 73 -9.14 18.67 -13.12
C SER A 73 -10.18 19.64 -12.58
N GLU A 74 -10.54 19.53 -11.29
CA GLU A 74 -11.43 20.48 -10.61
C GLU A 74 -10.85 21.90 -10.55
N LEU A 75 -9.51 22.04 -10.43
CA LEU A 75 -8.83 23.33 -10.49
C LEU A 75 -8.48 23.80 -11.91
N GLY A 76 -8.97 23.13 -12.96
CA GLY A 76 -8.77 23.55 -14.34
C GLY A 76 -7.33 23.41 -14.85
N TRP A 77 -6.50 22.62 -14.18
CA TRP A 77 -5.13 22.35 -14.61
C TRP A 77 -5.13 21.48 -15.87
N LYS A 78 -4.95 22.11 -17.03
CA LYS A 78 -4.68 21.41 -18.29
C LYS A 78 -3.21 20.99 -18.27
N GLY A 79 -2.94 19.77 -17.85
CA GLY A 79 -1.59 19.19 -17.82
C GLY A 79 -0.87 19.28 -19.18
N CYS A 80 0.38 18.80 -19.24
CA CYS A 80 1.21 18.84 -20.44
C CYS A 80 0.42 18.31 -21.65
N LYS A 81 0.00 19.22 -22.53
CA LYS A 81 -0.57 18.86 -23.82
C LYS A 81 0.56 18.28 -24.66
N GLY A 82 0.42 17.01 -25.04
CA GLY A 82 1.17 16.45 -26.15
C GLY A 82 0.82 17.15 -27.46
#